data_AF-A0A1P8UUU7-F1
#
_entry.id   AF-A0A1P8UUU7-F1
#
_cell.length_a   1.000
_cell.length_b   1.000
_cell.length_c   1.000
_cell.angle_alpha   90.00
_cell.angle_beta   90.00
_cell.angle_gamma   90.00
#
_symmetry.space_group_name_H-M   'P 1'
#
loop_
_entity.id
_entity.type
_entity.pdbx_description
1 polymer ?
#
loop_
_entity_poly.entity_id
_entity_poly.type
_entity_poly.pdbx_seq_one_letter_code
_entity_poly.pdbx_strand_id
1 'polypeptide(L)'
;MSRGNNLIFRLLDELDAATTHQSELAELIEAHEDDPRRRAAMMKAVELPGRANVVKALATAFKTWNEAKAPEGKKAQRQAKADEIASGGKFAPRGGPRLAVDNGK
;
A
#
# COMPACT_ATOMS: atom_id res chain seq x y z
N MET A 1 20.76 2.79 -0.59
CA MET A 1 19.35 2.38 -0.49
C MET A 1 18.74 2.90 0.82
N SER A 2 17.45 3.25 0.80
CA SER A 2 16.64 3.60 1.99
C SER A 2 16.60 2.44 3.01
N ARG A 3 16.63 2.73 4.33
CA ARG A 3 16.44 1.71 5.40
C ARG A 3 15.17 0.86 5.18
N GLY A 4 14.06 1.49 4.75
CA GLY A 4 12.81 0.78 4.45
C GLY A 4 12.91 -0.15 3.24
N ASN A 5 13.65 0.24 2.19
CA ASN A 5 13.81 -0.60 0.99
C ASN A 5 14.66 -1.84 1.32
N ASN A 6 15.71 -1.68 2.14
CA ASN A 6 16.54 -2.80 2.58
C ASN A 6 15.75 -3.82 3.42
N LEU A 7 14.86 -3.33 4.30
CA LEU A 7 13.96 -4.22 5.06
C LEU A 7 13.00 -4.98 4.15
N ILE A 8 12.39 -4.31 3.17
CA ILE A 8 11.46 -4.95 2.23
C ILE A 8 12.15 -6.04 1.40
N PHE A 9 13.37 -5.81 0.90
CA PHE A 9 14.11 -6.84 0.16
C PHE A 9 14.45 -8.03 1.05
N ARG A 10 14.91 -7.82 2.29
CA ARG A 10 15.15 -8.92 3.24
C ARG A 10 13.89 -9.75 3.49
N LEU A 11 12.73 -9.10 3.64
CA LEU A 11 11.46 -9.80 3.84
C LEU A 11 11.00 -10.56 2.58
N LEU A 12 11.33 -10.08 1.38
CA LEU A 12 11.09 -10.81 0.14
C LEU A 12 11.99 -12.04 0.01
N ASP A 13 13.28 -11.92 0.35
CA ASP A 13 14.23 -13.04 0.33
C ASP A 13 13.83 -14.12 1.35
N GLU A 14 13.42 -13.71 2.56
CA GLU A 14 12.92 -14.62 3.58
C GLU A 14 11.63 -15.32 3.15
N LEU A 15 10.74 -14.59 2.48
CA LEU A 15 9.52 -15.16 1.94
C LEU A 15 9.82 -16.18 0.84
N ASP A 16 10.75 -15.88 -0.08
CA ASP A 16 11.18 -16.78 -1.16
C ASP A 16 11.79 -18.08 -0.59
N ALA A 17 12.70 -17.96 0.39
CA ALA A 17 13.28 -19.09 1.08
C ALA A 17 12.21 -19.96 1.78
N ALA A 18 11.24 -19.34 2.45
CA ALA A 18 10.12 -20.05 3.08
C ALA A 18 9.16 -20.70 2.05
N THR A 19 9.13 -20.23 0.81
CA THR A 19 8.32 -20.82 -0.27
C THR A 19 9.00 -21.98 -0.98
N THR A 20 10.33 -22.00 -1.01
CA THR A 20 11.11 -23.02 -1.73
C THR A 20 10.81 -24.43 -1.22
N HIS A 21 10.60 -24.56 0.09
CA HIS A 21 10.32 -25.83 0.76
C HIS A 21 8.82 -26.08 0.98
N GLN A 22 7.94 -25.36 0.29
CA GLN A 22 6.50 -25.46 0.55
C GLN A 22 5.98 -26.90 0.38
N SER A 23 6.34 -27.57 -0.71
CA SER A 23 5.88 -28.93 -0.98
C SER A 23 6.43 -29.91 0.05
N GLU A 24 7.72 -29.80 0.39
CA GLU A 24 8.36 -30.63 1.42
C GLU A 24 7.71 -30.44 2.80
N LEU A 25 7.38 -29.19 3.16
CA LEU A 25 6.68 -28.88 4.41
C LEU A 25 5.25 -29.44 4.42
N ALA A 26 4.53 -29.34 3.30
CA ALA A 26 3.19 -29.91 3.19
C ALA A 26 3.22 -31.44 3.34
N GLU A 27 4.18 -32.11 2.70
CA GLU A 27 4.39 -33.56 2.82
C GLU A 27 4.75 -33.96 4.26
N LEU A 28 5.63 -33.21 4.93
CA LEU A 28 5.98 -33.45 6.33
C LEU A 28 4.78 -33.28 7.27
N ILE A 29 3.96 -32.25 7.05
CA ILE A 29 2.74 -31.99 7.82
C ILE A 29 1.73 -33.12 7.64
N GLU A 30 1.53 -33.60 6.41
CA GLU A 30 0.64 -34.72 6.13
C GLU A 30 1.14 -36.03 6.75
N ALA A 31 2.45 -36.26 6.75
CA ALA A 31 3.06 -37.49 7.25
C ALA A 31 3.17 -37.58 8.79
N HIS A 32 3.20 -36.45 9.50
CA HIS A 32 3.53 -36.43 10.93
C HIS A 32 2.47 -35.78 11.84
N GLU A 33 1.45 -35.11 11.30
CA GLU A 33 0.40 -34.49 12.11
C GLU A 33 -0.94 -35.24 12.02
N ASP A 34 -1.20 -36.05 13.04
CA ASP A 34 -2.42 -36.84 13.16
C ASP A 34 -3.65 -35.98 13.52
N ASP A 35 -3.47 -34.91 14.31
CA ASP A 35 -4.59 -34.06 14.73
C ASP A 35 -5.11 -33.26 13.52
N PRO A 36 -6.38 -33.46 13.11
CA PRO A 36 -6.91 -32.84 11.90
C PRO A 36 -7.03 -31.31 12.00
N ARG A 37 -7.21 -30.76 13.21
CA ARG A 37 -7.30 -29.31 13.41
C ARG A 37 -5.91 -28.68 13.34
N ARG A 38 -4.93 -29.31 13.97
CA ARG A 38 -3.53 -28.86 13.96
C ARG A 38 -2.94 -28.96 12.57
N ARG A 39 -3.18 -30.07 11.87
CA ARG A 39 -2.82 -30.25 10.46
C ARG A 39 -3.40 -29.15 9.57
N ALA A 40 -4.71 -28.87 9.68
CA ALA A 40 -5.35 -27.81 8.91
C ALA A 40 -4.77 -26.42 9.20
N ALA A 41 -4.45 -26.12 10.46
CA ALA A 41 -3.81 -24.86 10.84
C ALA A 41 -2.39 -24.73 10.25
N MET A 42 -1.60 -25.81 10.28
CA MET A 42 -0.26 -25.84 9.70
C MET A 42 -0.30 -25.74 8.17
N MET A 43 -1.19 -26.48 7.51
CA MET A 43 -1.41 -26.40 6.06
C MET A 43 -1.78 -24.99 5.61
N LYS A 44 -2.66 -24.32 6.36
CA LYS A 44 -3.03 -22.92 6.10
C LYS A 44 -1.85 -21.95 6.25
N ALA A 45 -0.90 -22.23 7.14
CA ALA A 45 0.29 -21.41 7.32
C ALA A 45 1.27 -21.55 6.13
N VAL A 46 1.31 -22.72 5.49
CA VAL A 46 2.16 -23.00 4.31
C VAL A 46 1.44 -22.80 2.98
N GLU A 47 0.26 -22.19 2.95
CA GLU A 47 -0.54 -22.03 1.74
C GLU A 47 -0.18 -20.77 0.91
N LEU A 48 -0.25 -20.88 -0.44
CA LEU A 48 0.06 -19.78 -1.38
C LEU A 48 -0.72 -18.48 -1.14
N PRO A 49 -2.05 -18.51 -0.86
CA PRO A 49 -2.83 -17.29 -0.68
C PRO A 49 -2.34 -16.38 0.46
N GLY A 50 -1.87 -16.97 1.57
CA GLY A 50 -1.27 -16.19 2.67
C GLY A 50 -0.05 -15.41 2.19
N ARG A 51 0.78 -16.03 1.36
CA ARG A 51 2.02 -15.44 0.83
C ARG A 51 1.76 -14.37 -0.22
N ALA A 52 0.80 -14.58 -1.12
CA ALA A 52 0.41 -13.57 -2.10
C ALA A 52 -0.05 -12.26 -1.43
N ASN A 53 -0.75 -12.37 -0.30
CA ASN A 53 -1.15 -11.21 0.50
C ASN A 53 0.06 -10.50 1.14
N VAL A 54 1.05 -11.23 1.63
CA VAL A 54 2.30 -10.66 2.16
C VAL A 54 3.07 -9.91 1.08
N VAL A 55 3.23 -10.49 -0.11
CA VAL A 55 3.88 -9.82 -1.26
C VAL A 55 3.14 -8.53 -1.62
N LYS A 56 1.80 -8.57 -1.69
CA LYS A 56 0.98 -7.39 -1.97
C LYS A 56 1.16 -6.29 -0.91
N ALA A 57 1.21 -6.67 0.36
CA ALA A 57 1.46 -5.74 1.46
C ALA A 57 2.85 -5.11 1.36
N LEU A 58 3.89 -5.90 1.08
CA LEU A 58 5.26 -5.41 0.88
C LEU A 58 5.37 -4.47 -0.33
N ALA A 59 4.73 -4.80 -1.45
CA ALA A 59 4.68 -3.95 -2.64
C ALA A 59 3.97 -2.61 -2.36
N THR A 60 2.89 -2.65 -1.58
CA THR A 60 2.18 -1.44 -1.15
C THR A 60 3.06 -0.59 -0.25
N ALA A 61 3.72 -1.19 0.74
CA ALA A 61 4.66 -0.50 1.62
C ALA A 61 5.81 0.14 0.84
N PHE A 62 6.37 -0.58 -0.14
CA PHE A 62 7.43 -0.06 -1.02
C PHE A 62 6.98 1.18 -1.80
N LYS A 63 5.77 1.14 -2.39
CA LYS A 63 5.18 2.26 -3.11
C LYS A 63 5.00 3.47 -2.19
N THR A 64 4.39 3.28 -1.02
CA THR A 64 4.17 4.36 -0.04
C THR A 64 5.47 4.97 0.44
N TRP A 65 6.50 4.16 0.70
CA TRP A 65 7.82 4.68 1.11
C TRP A 65 8.50 5.52 0.03
N ASN A 66 8.38 5.11 -1.24
CA ASN A 66 8.96 5.85 -2.35
C ASN A 66 8.17 7.14 -2.64
N GLU A 67 6.84 7.11 -2.52
CA GLU A 67 6.00 8.31 -2.62
C GLU A 67 6.28 9.30 -1.49
N ALA A 68 6.52 8.82 -0.26
CA ALA A 68 6.89 9.66 0.88
C ALA A 68 8.29 10.29 0.75
N LYS A 69 9.17 9.69 -0.07
CA LYS A 69 10.50 10.23 -0.40
C LYS A 69 10.52 11.05 -1.68
N ALA A 70 9.42 11.10 -2.42
CA ALA A 70 9.34 11.96 -3.59
C ALA A 70 9.46 13.42 -3.12
N PRO A 71 10.35 14.22 -3.72
CA PRO A 71 10.40 15.64 -3.41
C PRO A 71 9.01 16.24 -3.60
N GLU A 72 8.60 17.14 -2.70
CA GLU A 72 7.25 17.74 -2.62
C GLU A 72 6.75 18.29 -3.96
N GLY A 73 7.67 18.54 -4.90
CA GLY A 73 7.43 19.06 -6.23
C GLY A 73 6.25 18.47 -6.99
N LYS A 74 6.04 17.14 -7.09
CA LYS A 74 4.93 16.64 -7.94
C LYS A 74 3.54 16.84 -7.34
N LYS A 75 3.41 16.66 -6.03
CA LYS A 75 2.12 16.87 -5.32
C LYS A 75 1.87 18.37 -5.13
N ALA A 76 2.89 19.12 -4.75
CA ALA A 76 2.84 20.57 -4.65
C ALA A 76 2.57 21.24 -6.01
N GLN A 77 3.16 20.77 -7.12
CA GLN A 77 2.85 21.28 -8.46
C GLN A 77 1.43 20.98 -8.89
N ARG A 78 0.90 19.78 -8.57
CA ARG A 78 -0.51 19.47 -8.85
C ARG A 78 -1.45 20.34 -8.05
N GLN A 79 -1.13 20.60 -6.78
CA GLN A 79 -1.93 21.48 -5.93
C GLN A 79 -1.84 22.93 -6.41
N ALA A 80 -0.63 23.45 -6.64
CA ALA A 80 -0.41 24.81 -7.15
C ALA A 80 -1.12 25.05 -8.49
N LYS A 81 -1.09 24.06 -9.40
CA LYS A 81 -1.80 24.14 -10.68
C LYS A 81 -3.32 24.10 -10.51
N ALA A 82 -3.83 23.35 -9.53
CA ALA A 82 -5.25 23.35 -9.20
C ALA A 82 -5.69 24.68 -8.59
N ASP A 83 -4.89 25.25 -7.70
CA ASP A 83 -5.12 26.55 -7.06
C ASP A 83 -5.06 27.69 -8.09
N GLU A 84 -4.10 27.63 -9.04
CA GLU A 84 -3.99 28.57 -10.16
C GLU A 84 -5.26 28.57 -11.03
N ILE A 85 -5.75 27.38 -11.42
CA ILE A 85 -6.98 27.23 -12.22
C ILE A 85 -8.20 27.75 -11.46
N ALA A 86 -8.29 27.48 -10.15
CA ALA A 86 -9.38 27.93 -9.29
C ALA A 86 -9.38 29.46 -9.06
N SER A 87 -8.20 30.09 -9.08
CA SER A 87 -8.05 31.51 -8.75
C SER A 87 -8.41 32.49 -9.88
N GLY A 88 -8.40 32.07 -11.15
CA GLY A 88 -8.64 33.01 -12.25
C GLY A 88 -8.82 32.42 -13.66
N GLY A 89 -8.93 31.09 -13.79
CA GLY A 89 -9.11 30.46 -15.11
C GLY A 89 -10.52 30.59 -15.69
N LYS A 90 -10.68 30.19 -16.95
CA LYS A 90 -11.99 30.04 -17.65
C LYS A 90 -13.01 29.18 -16.88
N PHE A 91 -12.53 28.34 -15.95
CA PHE A 91 -13.32 27.45 -15.09
C PHE A 91 -13.34 27.87 -13.61
N ALA A 92 -12.87 29.08 -13.28
CA ALA A 92 -12.94 29.58 -11.92
C ALA A 92 -14.41 29.65 -11.46
N PRO A 93 -14.72 29.23 -10.22
CA PRO A 93 -16.07 29.34 -9.69
C PRO A 93 -16.51 30.80 -9.73
N ARG A 94 -17.67 31.07 -10.35
CA ARG A 94 -18.22 32.43 -10.40
C ARG A 94 -18.43 32.91 -8.96
N GLY A 95 -17.85 34.07 -8.64
CA GLY A 95 -18.10 34.73 -7.36
C GLY A 95 -19.60 34.84 -7.12
N GLY A 96 -20.05 34.38 -5.96
CA GLY A 96 -21.46 34.42 -5.57
C GLY A 96 -22.03 35.84 -5.65
N PRO A 97 -23.36 35.98 -5.80
CA PRO A 97 -23.99 37.28 -5.92
C PRO A 97 -23.60 38.18 -4.74
N ARG A 98 -23.11 39.39 -5.07
CA ARG A 98 -22.83 40.42 -4.06
C ARG A 98 -24.17 41.01 -3.60
N LEU A 99 -24.34 41.13 -2.28
CA LEU A 99 -25.44 41.88 -1.70
C LEU A 99 -25.35 43.33 -2.20
N ALA A 100 -26.35 43.75 -2.98
CA ALA A 100 -26.39 45.10 -3.56
C ALA A 100 -26.70 46.18 -2.52
N VAL A 101 -27.24 45.78 -1.36
CA VAL A 101 -27.55 46.64 -0.22
C VAL A 101 -27.42 45.81 1.04
N ASP A 102 -26.58 46.28 1.96
CA ASP A 102 -26.53 45.81 3.34
C ASP A 102 -27.49 46.67 4.15
N ASN A 103 -28.61 46.09 4.59
CA ASN A 103 -29.60 46.74 5.44
C ASN A 103 -29.40 46.35 6.92
N GLY A 104 -28.18 46.01 7.32
CA GLY A 104 -27.79 45.90 8.72
C GLY A 104 -27.97 47.24 9.42
N LYS A 105 -28.81 47.24 10.46
CA LYS A 105 -29.06 48.37 11.36
C LYS A 105 -27.79 48.85 12.07
#